data_AF-A0A353LVF3-F1
#
_entry.id   AF-A0A353LVF3-F1
#
_cell.length_a   1.000
_cell.length_b   1.000
_cell.length_c   1.000
_cell.angle_alpha   90.00
_cell.angle_beta   90.00
_cell.angle_gamma   90.00
#
_symmetry.space_group_name_H-M   'P 1'
#
loop_
_entity.id
_entity.type
_entity.pdbx_description
1 polymer ?
#
loop_
_entity_poly.entity_id
_entity_poly.type
_entity_poly.pdbx_seq_one_letter_code
_entity_poly.pdbx_strand_id
1 'polypeptide(L)'
;VCRCATYRDFQKRGGLLDLTEYVDQSMSVEEFIPMSREKMTIDGRIYGLSSCNTVAVMFYNKDIFDEAGLPYPPSDPKEAWTWAEFVDVARQLTIVQQGRTVQYGAYGFTTNWFWSDPLMVLSNNGQLLNEDYTELLLDSPEAKEALVKVRELQQEGVLPLATTLEQTGMSAAQ
;
A
#
# COMPACT_ATOMS: atom_id res chain seq x y z
N VAL A 1 12.15 21.76 5.56
CA VAL A 1 11.80 20.83 4.44
C VAL A 1 12.02 19.43 4.95
N CYS A 2 10.96 18.64 5.09
CA CYS A 2 11.02 17.27 5.61
C CYS A 2 11.83 16.44 4.60
N ARG A 3 13.10 16.17 4.90
CA ARG A 3 14.00 15.41 4.03
C ARG A 3 13.82 13.94 4.33
N CYS A 4 12.82 13.32 3.72
CA CYS A 4 12.76 11.86 3.65
C CYS A 4 13.98 11.43 2.84
N ALA A 5 15.00 10.86 3.49
CA ALA A 5 16.25 10.48 2.84
C ALA A 5 16.00 9.29 1.92
N THR A 6 15.63 9.59 0.68
CA THR A 6 15.39 8.56 -0.33
C THR A 6 16.70 8.15 -0.99
N TYR A 7 16.68 6.98 -1.61
CA TYR A 7 17.77 6.47 -2.42
C TYR A 7 18.27 7.48 -3.50
N ARG A 8 17.35 8.25 -4.10
CA ARG A 8 17.67 9.33 -5.05
C ARG A 8 18.38 10.52 -4.42
N ASP A 9 18.11 10.84 -3.15
CA ASP A 9 18.81 11.92 -2.45
C ASP A 9 20.28 11.57 -2.18
N PHE A 10 20.59 10.31 -1.88
CA PHE A 10 21.98 9.87 -1.72
C PHE A 10 22.74 9.96 -3.04
N GLN A 11 22.11 9.58 -4.16
CA GLN A 11 22.68 9.73 -5.49
C GLN A 11 22.98 11.21 -5.82
N LYS A 12 22.02 12.12 -5.63
CA LYS A 12 22.19 13.56 -5.89
C LYS A 12 23.32 14.21 -5.07
N ARG A 13 23.64 13.65 -3.90
CA ARG A 13 24.73 14.12 -3.03
C ARG A 13 26.08 13.46 -3.33
N GLY A 14 26.15 12.58 -4.32
CA GLY A 14 27.35 11.81 -4.63
C GLY A 14 27.71 10.76 -3.58
N GLY A 15 26.74 10.36 -2.75
CA GLY A 15 26.94 9.38 -1.67
C GLY A 15 26.84 7.92 -2.12
N LEU A 16 26.53 7.66 -3.38
CA LEU A 16 26.42 6.31 -3.96
C LEU A 16 27.49 6.10 -5.03
N LEU A 17 28.05 4.89 -5.06
CA LEU A 17 28.95 4.45 -6.14
C LEU A 17 28.12 4.10 -7.39
N ASP A 18 28.56 4.57 -8.55
CA ASP A 18 28.04 4.13 -9.85
C ASP A 18 28.47 2.68 -10.09
N LEU A 19 27.51 1.75 -10.08
CA LEU A 19 27.73 0.32 -10.24
C LEU A 19 27.61 -0.14 -11.69
N THR A 20 27.28 0.75 -12.64
CA THR A 20 26.94 0.38 -14.03
C THR A 20 28.01 -0.53 -14.66
N GLU A 21 29.28 -0.17 -14.54
CA GLU A 21 30.39 -0.95 -15.10
C GLU A 21 30.65 -2.30 -14.39
N TYR A 22 30.17 -2.46 -13.15
CA TYR A 22 30.37 -3.65 -12.34
C TYR A 22 29.29 -4.70 -12.57
N VAL A 23 28.07 -4.26 -12.84
CA VAL A 23 26.93 -5.15 -13.08
C VAL A 23 27.12 -5.89 -14.40
N ASP A 24 27.47 -5.18 -15.47
CA ASP A 24 27.68 -5.74 -16.82
C ASP A 24 28.72 -6.88 -16.89
N GLN A 25 29.60 -7.00 -15.90
CA GLN A 25 30.65 -8.02 -15.87
C GLN A 25 30.23 -9.33 -15.20
N SER A 26 29.17 -9.32 -14.38
CA SER A 26 28.85 -10.44 -13.49
C SER A 26 27.38 -10.84 -13.44
N MET A 27 26.46 -9.96 -13.87
CA MET A 27 25.02 -10.18 -13.76
C MET A 27 24.28 -9.33 -14.80
N SER A 28 23.26 -9.88 -15.43
CA SER A 28 22.43 -9.12 -16.38
C SER A 28 21.32 -8.39 -15.62
N VAL A 29 21.17 -7.09 -15.89
CA VAL A 29 20.12 -6.26 -15.27
C VAL A 29 18.74 -6.76 -15.71
N GLU A 30 18.65 -7.34 -16.89
CA GLU A 30 17.43 -7.91 -17.48
C GLU A 30 16.87 -9.10 -16.70
N GLU A 31 17.69 -9.76 -15.87
CA GLU A 31 17.24 -10.84 -14.98
C GLU A 31 16.36 -10.33 -13.83
N PHE A 32 16.39 -9.03 -13.55
CA PHE A 32 15.55 -8.41 -12.53
C PHE A 32 14.16 -8.07 -13.07
N ILE A 33 13.16 -8.23 -12.20
CA ILE A 33 11.79 -7.78 -12.50
C ILE A 33 11.76 -6.27 -12.81
N PRO A 34 10.84 -5.79 -13.67
CA PRO A 34 10.78 -4.39 -14.11
C PRO A 34 10.86 -3.37 -12.96
N MET A 35 10.09 -3.58 -11.90
CA MET A 35 10.08 -2.71 -10.72
C MET A 35 11.46 -2.61 -10.05
N SER A 36 12.19 -3.72 -9.93
CA SER A 36 13.54 -3.71 -9.36
C SER A 36 14.51 -2.96 -10.26
N ARG A 37 14.43 -3.17 -11.59
CA ARG A 37 15.27 -2.45 -12.56
C ARG A 37 15.08 -0.95 -12.48
N GLU A 38 13.83 -0.51 -12.45
CA GLU A 38 13.47 0.90 -12.29
C GLU A 38 14.02 1.47 -10.98
N LYS A 39 13.85 0.75 -9.86
CA LYS A 39 14.34 1.18 -8.55
C LYS A 39 15.87 1.30 -8.49
N MET A 40 16.60 0.40 -9.14
CA MET A 40 18.06 0.38 -9.18
C MET A 40 18.65 1.47 -10.08
N THR A 41 17.84 2.01 -11.00
CA THR A 41 18.30 2.90 -12.08
C THR A 41 17.92 4.35 -11.81
N ILE A 42 18.90 5.24 -11.88
CA ILE A 42 18.71 6.69 -11.79
C ILE A 42 19.43 7.31 -12.99
N ASP A 43 18.70 8.06 -13.82
CA ASP A 43 19.23 8.74 -15.00
C ASP A 43 20.05 7.81 -15.93
N GLY A 44 19.57 6.58 -16.10
CA GLY A 44 20.19 5.55 -16.94
C GLY A 44 21.40 4.84 -16.33
N ARG A 45 21.74 5.10 -15.07
CA ARG A 45 22.87 4.48 -14.35
C ARG A 45 22.40 3.68 -13.15
N ILE A 46 23.15 2.65 -12.81
CA ILE A 46 22.82 1.72 -11.72
C ILE A 46 23.58 2.12 -10.47
N TYR A 47 22.87 2.37 -9.36
CA TYR A 47 23.50 2.80 -8.11
C TYR A 47 23.33 1.80 -6.97
N GLY A 48 22.84 0.60 -7.25
CA GLY A 48 22.47 -0.38 -6.22
C GLY A 48 21.82 -1.62 -6.81
N LEU A 49 21.85 -2.70 -6.03
CA LEU A 49 21.29 -3.99 -6.41
C LEU A 49 20.10 -4.33 -5.51
N SER A 50 18.99 -4.70 -6.14
CA SER A 50 17.78 -5.09 -5.44
C SER A 50 17.93 -6.50 -4.91
N SER A 51 18.01 -6.66 -3.59
CA SER A 51 18.12 -7.98 -2.95
C SER A 51 16.77 -8.57 -2.56
N CYS A 52 15.80 -7.71 -2.23
CA CYS A 52 14.47 -8.11 -1.80
C CYS A 52 13.44 -7.07 -2.25
N ASN A 53 12.27 -7.57 -2.63
CA ASN A 53 11.10 -6.74 -2.90
C ASN A 53 10.01 -7.12 -1.90
N THR A 54 9.44 -6.10 -1.28
CA THR A 54 8.28 -6.25 -0.41
C THR A 54 7.10 -5.66 -1.15
N VAL A 55 6.03 -6.45 -1.29
CA VAL A 55 4.78 -6.04 -1.91
C VAL A 55 3.66 -6.20 -0.91
N ALA A 56 2.72 -5.27 -0.91
CA ALA A 56 1.49 -5.42 -0.16
C ALA A 56 0.52 -6.30 -0.94
N VAL A 57 -0.13 -7.21 -0.22
CA VAL A 57 -1.18 -8.09 -0.76
C VAL A 57 -2.33 -8.14 0.22
N MET A 58 -3.54 -8.34 -0.29
CA MET A 58 -4.72 -8.53 0.53
C MET A 58 -4.85 -10.01 0.90
N PHE A 59 -4.86 -10.29 2.20
CA PHE A 59 -5.21 -11.60 2.75
C PHE A 59 -6.68 -11.62 3.14
N TYR A 60 -7.31 -12.78 3.01
CA TYR A 60 -8.70 -12.97 3.44
C TYR A 60 -8.86 -14.34 4.11
N ASN A 61 -9.85 -14.44 5.01
CA ASN A 61 -10.21 -15.69 5.66
C ASN A 61 -11.32 -16.37 4.85
N LYS A 62 -11.05 -17.55 4.29
CA LYS A 62 -12.00 -18.30 3.44
C LYS A 62 -13.26 -18.70 4.19
N ASP A 63 -13.13 -19.14 5.43
CA ASP A 63 -14.26 -19.62 6.23
C ASP A 63 -15.29 -18.49 6.46
N ILE A 64 -14.81 -17.26 6.68
CA ILE A 64 -15.66 -16.07 6.84
C ILE A 64 -16.43 -15.77 5.55
N PHE A 65 -15.79 -15.89 4.39
CA PHE A 65 -16.44 -15.68 3.10
C PHE A 65 -17.45 -16.78 2.78
N ASP A 66 -17.10 -18.03 3.09
CA ASP A 66 -17.98 -19.19 2.90
C ASP A 66 -19.23 -19.10 3.78
N GLU A 67 -19.07 -18.71 5.05
CA GLU A 67 -20.20 -18.49 5.98
C GLU A 67 -21.11 -17.35 5.50
N ALA A 68 -20.55 -16.29 4.93
CA ALA A 68 -21.30 -15.18 4.36
C ALA A 68 -21.91 -15.49 2.97
N GLY A 69 -21.50 -16.59 2.33
CA GLY A 69 -21.91 -16.93 0.97
C GLY A 69 -21.40 -15.95 -0.09
N LEU A 70 -20.28 -15.27 0.16
CA LEU A 70 -19.71 -14.26 -0.73
C LEU A 70 -18.61 -14.84 -1.62
N PRO A 71 -18.47 -14.35 -2.87
CA PRO A 71 -17.35 -14.73 -3.72
C PRO A 71 -16.04 -14.22 -3.12
N TYR A 72 -14.97 -15.00 -3.29
CA TYR A 72 -13.64 -14.60 -2.84
C TYR A 72 -13.09 -13.41 -3.64
N PRO A 73 -12.15 -12.65 -3.05
CA PRO A 73 -11.41 -11.64 -3.80
C PRO A 73 -10.74 -12.25 -5.05
N PRO A 74 -10.84 -11.57 -6.20
CA PRO A 74 -10.22 -12.01 -7.44
C PRO A 74 -8.69 -11.99 -7.29
N SER A 75 -8.04 -12.98 -7.90
CA SER A 75 -6.56 -13.08 -7.92
C SER A 75 -5.95 -12.45 -9.17
N ASP A 76 -6.75 -12.20 -10.22
CA ASP A 76 -6.31 -11.47 -11.41
C ASP A 76 -6.51 -9.96 -11.19
N PRO A 77 -5.44 -9.14 -11.27
CA PRO A 77 -5.55 -7.69 -11.16
C PRO A 77 -6.49 -7.04 -12.18
N LYS A 78 -6.76 -7.67 -13.32
CA LYS A 78 -7.70 -7.16 -14.33
C LYS A 78 -9.16 -7.23 -13.87
N GLU A 79 -9.44 -8.16 -12.98
CA GLU A 79 -10.75 -8.37 -12.37
C GLU A 79 -10.78 -7.79 -10.94
N ALA A 80 -9.76 -7.00 -10.55
CA ALA A 80 -9.67 -6.43 -9.21
C ALA A 80 -10.93 -5.65 -8.86
N TRP A 81 -11.38 -5.81 -7.61
CA TRP A 81 -12.52 -5.05 -7.10
C TRP A 81 -12.28 -3.55 -7.20
N THR A 82 -13.31 -2.85 -7.61
CA THR A 82 -13.42 -1.42 -7.40
C THR A 82 -13.50 -1.11 -5.90
N TRP A 83 -13.17 0.13 -5.53
CA TRP A 83 -13.34 0.62 -4.17
C TRP A 83 -14.78 0.44 -3.65
N ALA A 84 -15.78 0.59 -4.53
CA ALA A 84 -17.18 0.43 -4.15
C ALA A 84 -17.51 -1.04 -3.83
N GLU A 85 -17.05 -1.99 -4.63
CA GLU A 85 -17.24 -3.42 -4.38
C GLU A 85 -16.51 -3.87 -3.11
N PHE A 86 -15.27 -3.41 -2.91
CA PHE A 86 -14.52 -3.70 -1.69
C PHE A 86 -15.26 -3.19 -0.44
N VAL A 87 -15.75 -1.94 -0.47
CA VAL A 87 -16.52 -1.33 0.64
C VAL A 87 -17.80 -2.12 0.91
N ASP A 88 -18.51 -2.53 -0.14
CA ASP A 88 -19.74 -3.31 0.00
C ASP A 88 -19.48 -4.69 0.62
N VAL A 89 -18.49 -5.42 0.12
CA VAL A 89 -18.09 -6.72 0.70
C VAL A 89 -17.64 -6.56 2.16
N ALA A 90 -16.83 -5.54 2.48
CA ALA A 90 -16.39 -5.29 3.84
C ALA A 90 -17.58 -4.99 4.79
N ARG A 91 -18.60 -4.26 4.32
CA ARG A 91 -19.84 -4.05 5.08
C ARG A 91 -20.59 -5.36 5.32
N GLN A 92 -20.74 -6.18 4.29
CA GLN A 92 -21.42 -7.48 4.41
C GLN A 92 -20.71 -8.44 5.37
N LEU A 93 -19.38 -8.38 5.43
CA LEU A 93 -18.57 -9.19 6.35
C LEU A 93 -18.51 -8.63 7.79
N THR A 94 -19.06 -7.44 8.03
CA THR A 94 -19.05 -6.83 9.37
C THR A 94 -20.23 -7.33 10.19
N ILE A 95 -19.95 -7.85 11.39
CA ILE A 95 -20.98 -8.38 12.29
C ILE A 95 -21.05 -7.51 13.55
N VAL A 96 -22.25 -7.00 13.83
CA VAL A 96 -22.56 -6.23 15.04
C VAL A 96 -23.49 -7.04 15.93
N GLN A 97 -23.10 -7.24 17.19
CA GLN A 97 -23.92 -7.89 18.21
C GLN A 97 -24.00 -7.00 19.45
N GLN A 98 -25.21 -6.80 19.97
CA GLN A 98 -25.45 -5.98 21.18
C GLN A 98 -24.86 -4.55 21.08
N GLY A 99 -24.90 -3.95 19.88
CA GLY A 99 -24.36 -2.62 19.64
C GLY A 99 -22.83 -2.54 19.57
N ARG A 100 -22.13 -3.68 19.55
CA ARG A 100 -20.67 -3.76 19.39
C ARG A 100 -20.31 -4.56 18.14
N THR A 101 -19.35 -4.07 17.36
CA THR A 101 -18.74 -4.88 16.30
C THR A 101 -18.00 -6.06 16.93
N VAL A 102 -18.35 -7.28 16.53
CA VAL A 102 -17.68 -8.53 16.94
C VAL A 102 -16.83 -9.13 15.83
N GLN A 103 -17.07 -8.73 14.58
CA GLN A 103 -16.25 -9.03 13.41
C GLN A 103 -16.15 -7.78 12.53
N TYR A 104 -14.94 -7.36 12.22
CA TYR A 104 -14.66 -6.31 11.25
C TYR A 104 -14.49 -6.93 9.87
N GLY A 105 -15.10 -6.33 8.84
CA GLY A 105 -14.99 -6.85 7.47
C GLY A 105 -13.67 -6.51 6.77
N ALA A 106 -12.88 -5.59 7.34
CA ALA A 106 -11.55 -5.25 6.81
C ALA A 106 -10.59 -4.80 7.94
N TYR A 107 -9.28 -4.86 7.66
CA TYR A 107 -8.21 -4.48 8.58
C TYR A 107 -6.94 -4.06 7.80
N GLY A 108 -6.05 -3.28 8.44
CA GLY A 108 -4.72 -2.92 7.90
C GLY A 108 -4.67 -1.63 7.06
N PHE A 109 -5.78 -0.89 7.00
CA PHE A 109 -5.91 0.30 6.15
C PHE A 109 -5.57 1.62 6.86
N THR A 110 -5.35 1.58 8.17
CA THR A 110 -5.07 2.77 9.00
C THR A 110 -3.93 2.54 9.99
N THR A 111 -3.20 1.44 9.82
CA THR A 111 -2.17 1.01 10.78
C THR A 111 -0.79 1.58 10.45
N ASN A 112 -0.55 2.11 9.25
CA ASN A 112 0.79 2.60 8.90
C ASN A 112 0.76 3.65 7.78
N TRP A 113 0.88 4.93 8.14
CA TRP A 113 0.94 6.04 7.18
C TRP A 113 1.95 5.83 6.03
N PHE A 114 3.08 5.17 6.28
CA PHE A 114 4.12 4.97 5.26
C PHE A 114 3.78 3.84 4.28
N TRP A 115 2.90 2.91 4.67
CA TRP A 115 2.54 1.74 3.86
C TRP A 115 1.09 1.75 3.41
N SER A 116 0.12 1.92 4.31
CA SER A 116 -1.30 1.85 3.96
C SER A 116 -1.71 3.00 3.06
N ASP A 117 -1.45 4.24 3.45
CA ASP A 117 -2.02 5.42 2.80
C ASP A 117 -1.56 5.57 1.34
N PRO A 118 -0.27 5.36 1.00
CA PRO A 118 0.16 5.36 -0.40
C PRO A 118 -0.52 4.31 -1.25
N LEU A 119 -0.70 3.09 -0.73
CA LEU A 119 -1.34 2.00 -1.46
C LEU A 119 -2.82 2.32 -1.75
N MET A 120 -3.48 2.98 -0.82
CA MET A 120 -4.89 3.38 -0.95
C MET A 120 -5.05 4.43 -2.03
N VAL A 121 -4.21 5.46 -2.01
CA VAL A 121 -4.18 6.50 -3.03
C VAL A 121 -3.89 5.87 -4.41
N LEU A 122 -2.87 5.01 -4.52
CA LEU A 122 -2.49 4.37 -5.78
C LEU A 122 -3.59 3.42 -6.31
N SER A 123 -4.26 2.67 -5.43
CA SER A 123 -5.37 1.79 -5.80
C SER A 123 -6.61 2.56 -6.29
N ASN A 124 -6.73 3.84 -5.94
CA ASN A 124 -7.77 4.74 -6.46
C ASN A 124 -7.27 5.59 -7.65
N ASN A 125 -6.24 5.12 -8.37
CA ASN A 125 -5.58 5.82 -9.48
C ASN A 125 -5.00 7.19 -9.13
N GLY A 126 -4.81 7.48 -7.83
CA GLY A 126 -4.16 8.69 -7.37
C GLY A 126 -2.64 8.57 -7.40
N GLN A 127 -1.97 9.70 -7.21
CA GLN A 127 -0.52 9.78 -7.08
C GLN A 127 -0.15 10.51 -5.78
N LEU A 128 1.00 10.15 -5.20
CA LEU A 128 1.49 10.83 -4.00
C LEU A 128 2.43 11.98 -4.34
N LEU A 129 3.18 11.84 -5.43
CA LEU A 129 4.16 12.81 -5.91
C LEU A 129 3.94 13.02 -7.40
N ASN A 130 4.27 14.20 -7.90
CA ASN A 130 4.36 14.43 -9.34
C ASN A 130 5.55 13.66 -9.96
N GLU A 131 5.58 13.57 -11.29
CA GLU A 131 6.58 12.78 -12.04
C GLU A 131 8.04 13.18 -11.73
N ASP A 132 8.26 14.46 -11.45
CA ASP A 132 9.58 15.01 -11.13
C ASP A 132 9.96 14.91 -9.65
N TYR A 133 9.08 14.35 -8.80
CA TYR A 133 9.26 14.19 -7.35
C TYR A 133 9.50 15.53 -6.61
N THR A 134 8.93 16.63 -7.12
CA THR A 134 9.09 17.98 -6.56
C THR A 134 7.87 18.46 -5.77
N GLU A 135 6.70 17.88 -6.01
CA GLU A 135 5.44 18.28 -5.38
C GLU A 135 4.68 17.08 -4.81
N LEU A 136 3.99 17.31 -3.69
CA LEU A 136 3.13 16.33 -3.02
C LEU A 136 1.70 16.47 -3.54
N LEU A 137 1.10 15.38 -4.00
CA LEU A 137 -0.23 15.33 -4.63
C LEU A 137 -1.32 14.74 -3.72
N LEU A 138 -1.08 14.68 -2.41
CA LEU A 138 -2.03 14.12 -1.43
C LEU A 138 -3.32 14.93 -1.27
N ASP A 139 -3.39 16.16 -1.80
CA ASP A 139 -4.60 16.98 -1.83
C ASP A 139 -5.39 16.87 -3.14
N SER A 140 -4.98 15.99 -4.05
CA SER A 140 -5.73 15.66 -5.27
C SER A 140 -7.12 15.07 -4.94
N PRO A 141 -8.13 15.24 -5.83
CA PRO A 141 -9.44 14.64 -5.65
C PRO A 141 -9.39 13.11 -5.42
N GLU A 142 -8.53 12.42 -6.15
CA GLU A 142 -8.37 10.96 -6.11
C GLU A 142 -7.79 10.50 -4.78
N ALA A 143 -6.77 11.21 -4.26
CA ALA A 143 -6.19 10.92 -2.96
C ALA A 143 -7.17 11.21 -1.82
N LYS A 144 -7.89 12.34 -1.90
CA LYS A 144 -8.94 12.70 -0.93
C LYS A 144 -10.06 11.66 -0.89
N GLU A 145 -10.54 11.22 -2.04
CA GLU A 145 -11.60 10.21 -2.12
C GLU A 145 -11.19 8.91 -1.43
N ALA A 146 -9.98 8.39 -1.70
CA ALA A 146 -9.48 7.18 -1.07
C ALA A 146 -9.43 7.29 0.46
N LEU A 147 -8.84 8.37 0.97
CA LEU A 147 -8.70 8.60 2.41
C LEU A 147 -10.06 8.83 3.10
N VAL A 148 -11.01 9.50 2.44
CA VAL A 148 -12.36 9.71 2.96
C VAL A 148 -13.12 8.39 3.06
N LYS A 149 -13.06 7.52 2.05
CA LYS A 149 -13.70 6.19 2.10
C LYS A 149 -13.20 5.35 3.29
N VAL A 150 -11.90 5.37 3.55
CA VAL A 150 -11.32 4.68 4.73
C VAL A 150 -11.87 5.24 6.03
N ARG A 151 -11.94 6.56 6.14
CA ARG A 151 -12.52 7.22 7.31
C ARG A 151 -14.00 6.86 7.49
N GLU A 152 -14.78 6.83 6.42
CA GLU A 152 -16.19 6.43 6.47
C GLU A 152 -16.35 4.99 6.97
N LEU A 153 -15.56 4.04 6.43
CA LEU A 153 -15.56 2.65 6.90
C LEU A 153 -15.20 2.52 8.40
N GLN A 154 -14.29 3.35 8.91
CA GLN A 154 -14.00 3.38 10.35
C GLN A 154 -15.18 3.93 11.17
N GLN A 155 -15.86 4.97 10.68
CA GLN A 155 -17.02 5.57 11.35
C GLN A 155 -18.22 4.63 11.38
N GLU A 156 -18.37 3.79 10.35
CA GLU A 156 -19.40 2.76 10.26
C GLU A 156 -19.07 1.51 11.11
N GLY A 157 -17.87 1.43 11.69
CA GLY A 157 -17.44 0.27 12.47
C GLY A 157 -17.11 -0.96 11.63
N VAL A 158 -16.89 -0.78 10.32
CA VAL A 158 -16.43 -1.82 9.37
C VAL A 158 -14.92 -2.06 9.49
N LEU A 159 -14.17 -0.98 9.76
CA LEU A 159 -12.77 -1.03 10.16
C LEU A 159 -12.63 -0.76 11.67
N PRO A 160 -11.68 -1.38 12.36
CA PRO A 160 -11.40 -1.03 13.75
C PRO A 160 -10.83 0.38 13.87
N LEU A 161 -11.14 1.05 14.98
CA LEU A 161 -10.49 2.30 15.36
C LEU A 161 -9.10 2.00 15.89
N ALA A 162 -8.17 2.94 15.72
CA ALA A 162 -6.83 2.83 16.30
C ALA A 162 -6.87 2.60 17.82
N THR A 163 -7.77 3.29 18.52
CA THR A 163 -7.98 3.10 19.96
C THR A 163 -8.49 1.71 20.33
N THR A 164 -9.28 1.07 19.45
CA THR A 164 -9.71 -0.31 19.63
C THR A 164 -8.53 -1.27 19.51
N LEU A 165 -7.60 -1.04 18.59
CA LEU A 165 -6.40 -1.85 18.42
C LEU A 165 -5.46 -1.70 19.62
N GLU A 166 -5.27 -0.49 20.14
CA GLU A 166 -4.47 -0.24 21.35
C GLU A 166 -5.01 -1.00 22.56
N GLN A 167 -6.34 -1.05 22.73
CA GLN A 167 -6.99 -1.79 23.82
C GLN A 167 -6.79 -3.31 23.70
N THR A 168 -6.59 -3.84 22.50
CA THR A 168 -6.29 -5.26 22.28
C THR A 168 -4.79 -5.56 22.31
N GLY A 169 -3.95 -4.59 22.67
CA GLY A 169 -2.49 -4.73 22.76
C GLY A 169 -1.75 -4.59 21.44
N MET A 170 -2.43 -4.15 20.38
CA MET A 170 -1.83 -3.85 19.07
C MET A 170 -1.48 -2.36 19.00
N SER A 171 -0.36 -2.00 18.38
CA SER A 171 -0.03 -0.58 18.15
C SER A 171 -0.11 -0.22 16.67
N ALA A 172 -0.45 1.03 16.36
CA ALA A 172 -0.40 1.58 15.00
C ALA A 172 1.04 1.78 14.46
N ALA A 173 2.04 1.13 15.06
CA ALA A 173 3.43 1.16 14.64
C ALA A 173 3.97 -0.23 14.25
N GLN A 174 3.12 -1.27 14.31
CA GLN A 174 3.41 -2.61 13.80
C GLN A 174 2.98 -2.72 12.33
#